data_AF-A0AAN8TYP7-F1
#
_entry.id   AF-A0AAN8TYP7-F1
#
_cell.length_a   1.000
_cell.length_b   1.000
_cell.length_c   1.000
_cell.angle_alpha   90.00
_cell.angle_beta   90.00
_cell.angle_gamma   90.00
#
_symmetry.space_group_name_H-M   'P 1'
#
loop_
_entity.id
_entity.type
_entity.pdbx_description
1 polymer ?
#
loop_
_entity_poly.entity_id
_entity_poly.type
_entity_poly.pdbx_seq_one_letter_code
_entity_poly.pdbx_strand_id
1 'polypeptide(L)'
;MLLKILKEELLPDEADLPNTYYGAKKVIRNLGLSYERIDACRNDCMLYWKEDNLIDSCKVCGESKWKVDKRNGEVKNKKGKKVASKILLYFPLKPRLQRLYMSSKTSSLMTCHHDERVDDGIMRHPTDSMAWKSFDELHPSFAVESRNVQLRLANSPGDAIDIYLQSLIKELKELWDIGLKIVVWLTLVKLINIVTTLITVEF
;
A
#
# COMPACT_ATOMS: atom_id res chain seq x y z
N MET A 1 -30.37 1.27 -0.34
CA MET A 1 -31.20 2.07 0.58
C MET A 1 -30.38 3.20 1.18
N LEU A 2 -29.27 2.90 1.89
CA LEU A 2 -28.39 3.94 2.45
C LEU A 2 -27.95 5.04 1.47
N LEU A 3 -27.43 4.68 0.29
CA LEU A 3 -26.98 5.69 -0.70
C LEU A 3 -28.09 6.59 -1.25
N LYS A 4 -29.35 6.12 -1.21
CA LYS A 4 -30.49 6.94 -1.61
C LYS A 4 -30.80 7.97 -0.53
N ILE A 5 -30.88 7.52 0.73
CA ILE A 5 -31.09 8.37 1.91
C ILE A 5 -30.00 9.46 2.00
N LEU A 6 -28.73 9.10 1.84
CA LEU A 6 -27.63 10.08 1.87
C LEU A 6 -27.75 11.16 0.79
N LYS A 7 -28.27 10.80 -0.39
CA LYS A 7 -28.45 11.74 -1.51
C LYS A 7 -29.67 12.63 -1.30
N GLU A 8 -30.77 12.05 -0.85
CA GLU A 8 -32.07 12.71 -0.76
C GLU A 8 -32.22 13.55 0.52
N GLU A 9 -31.55 13.17 1.62
CA GLU A 9 -31.74 13.84 2.92
C GLU A 9 -30.54 14.67 3.41
N LEU A 10 -29.32 14.41 2.93
CA LEU A 10 -28.10 15.03 3.49
C LEU A 10 -27.28 15.86 2.50
N LEU A 11 -27.52 15.72 1.20
CA LEU A 11 -26.75 16.41 0.16
C LEU A 11 -27.66 17.37 -0.62
N PRO A 12 -27.10 18.44 -1.22
CA PRO A 12 -27.85 19.30 -2.12
C PRO A 12 -28.43 18.50 -3.29
N ASP A 13 -29.59 18.93 -3.81
CA ASP A 13 -30.32 18.25 -4.90
C ASP A 13 -29.46 18.05 -6.18
N GLU A 14 -28.43 18.89 -6.36
CA GLU A 14 -27.50 18.88 -7.49
C GLU A 14 -26.32 17.90 -7.31
N ALA A 15 -26.26 17.15 -6.20
CA ALA A 15 -25.14 16.25 -5.94
C ALA A 15 -25.15 15.01 -6.86
N ASP A 16 -24.05 14.80 -7.59
CA ASP A 16 -23.87 13.66 -8.50
C ASP A 16 -23.47 12.36 -7.76
N LEU A 17 -24.19 12.03 -6.69
CA LEU A 17 -23.97 10.79 -5.93
C LEU A 17 -24.71 9.62 -6.60
N PRO A 18 -24.07 8.44 -6.77
CA PRO A 18 -24.74 7.26 -7.30
C PRO A 18 -25.74 6.65 -6.31
N ASN A 19 -26.93 6.32 -6.82
CA ASN A 19 -28.05 5.80 -6.03
C ASN A 19 -27.89 4.30 -5.69
N THR A 20 -26.88 3.64 -6.28
CA THR A 20 -26.64 2.20 -6.15
C THR A 20 -25.22 1.92 -5.71
N TYR A 21 -25.03 0.82 -4.97
CA TYR A 21 -23.70 0.38 -4.54
C TYR A 21 -22.78 0.11 -5.72
N TYR A 22 -23.31 -0.49 -6.80
CA TYR A 22 -22.54 -0.74 -8.00
C TYR A 22 -22.06 0.57 -8.66
N GLY A 23 -22.94 1.57 -8.77
CA GLY A 23 -22.59 2.90 -9.27
C GLY A 23 -21.52 3.57 -8.42
N ALA A 24 -21.68 3.58 -7.09
CA ALA A 24 -20.69 4.13 -6.17
C ALA A 24 -19.33 3.42 -6.29
N LYS A 25 -19.34 2.08 -6.38
CA LYS A 25 -18.12 1.30 -6.57
C LYS A 25 -17.43 1.60 -7.91
N LYS A 26 -18.20 1.85 -8.97
CA LYS A 26 -17.67 2.26 -10.28
C LYS A 26 -16.99 3.62 -10.20
N VAL A 27 -17.62 4.59 -9.52
CA VAL A 27 -17.02 5.92 -9.27
C VAL A 27 -15.72 5.81 -8.48
N ILE A 28 -15.70 5.07 -7.36
CA ILE A 28 -14.49 4.82 -6.56
C ILE A 28 -13.36 4.23 -7.42
N ARG A 29 -13.69 3.27 -8.30
CA ARG A 29 -12.73 2.67 -9.21
C ARG A 29 -12.19 3.68 -10.23
N ASN A 30 -13.06 4.48 -10.83
CA ASN A 30 -12.66 5.51 -11.82
C ASN A 30 -11.81 6.61 -11.18
N LEU A 31 -12.08 6.95 -9.92
CA LEU A 31 -11.25 7.87 -9.14
C LEU A 31 -9.89 7.26 -8.74
N GLY A 32 -9.59 6.00 -9.05
CA GLY A 32 -8.37 5.34 -8.61
C GLY A 32 -8.30 5.09 -7.11
N LEU A 33 -9.44 5.09 -6.40
CA LEU A 33 -9.56 4.68 -4.98
C LEU A 33 -9.83 3.18 -4.84
N SER A 34 -9.66 2.41 -5.92
CA SER A 34 -9.79 0.96 -5.87
C SER A 34 -8.74 0.32 -4.98
N TYR A 35 -9.06 -0.90 -4.57
CA TYR A 35 -8.17 -1.81 -3.87
C TYR A 35 -8.14 -3.14 -4.61
N GLU A 36 -7.04 -3.85 -4.43
CA GLU A 36 -6.85 -5.22 -4.87
C GLU A 36 -7.01 -6.16 -3.67
N ARG A 37 -7.58 -7.34 -3.91
CA ARG A 37 -7.73 -8.37 -2.88
C ARG A 37 -6.66 -9.42 -3.15
N ILE A 38 -5.75 -9.56 -2.20
CA ILE A 38 -4.67 -10.55 -2.26
C ILE A 38 -4.92 -11.55 -1.14
N ASP A 39 -5.02 -12.82 -1.48
CA ASP A 39 -5.22 -13.85 -0.47
C ASP A 39 -3.91 -14.04 0.32
N ALA A 40 -4.02 -14.28 1.63
CA ALA A 40 -2.87 -14.44 2.52
C ALA A 40 -2.95 -15.75 3.29
N CYS A 41 -1.80 -16.28 3.68
CA CYS A 41 -1.72 -17.41 4.59
C CYS A 41 -2.37 -17.05 5.93
N ARG A 42 -3.07 -18.01 6.54
CA ARG A 42 -3.69 -17.83 7.86
C ARG A 42 -2.66 -17.50 8.95
N ASN A 43 -1.47 -18.10 8.85
CA ASN A 43 -0.37 -17.93 9.80
C ASN A 43 0.62 -16.84 9.35
N ASP A 44 0.20 -15.95 8.45
CA ASP A 44 0.98 -14.81 8.02
C ASP A 44 2.33 -15.14 7.38
N CYS A 45 2.50 -16.34 6.80
CA CYS A 45 3.78 -16.78 6.23
C CYS A 45 4.02 -16.36 4.77
N MET A 46 2.96 -16.09 3.99
CA MET A 46 3.07 -15.66 2.59
C MET A 46 1.78 -15.06 2.05
N LEU A 47 1.89 -14.33 0.94
CA LEU A 47 0.77 -13.91 0.11
C LEU A 47 0.62 -14.87 -1.09
N TYR A 48 -0.61 -15.24 -1.42
CA TYR A 48 -0.94 -15.99 -2.63
C TYR A 48 -1.03 -15.01 -3.82
N TRP A 49 0.13 -14.51 -4.24
CA TRP A 49 0.26 -13.40 -5.17
C TRP A 49 1.26 -13.72 -6.28
N LYS A 50 1.02 -13.18 -7.48
CA LYS A 50 1.78 -13.45 -8.72
C LYS A 50 1.99 -14.95 -9.01
N GLU A 51 3.23 -15.44 -8.89
CA GLU A 51 3.62 -16.82 -9.18
C GLU A 51 2.88 -17.81 -8.26
N ASP A 52 2.47 -17.34 -7.09
CA ASP A 52 1.81 -18.11 -6.04
C ASP A 52 0.29 -17.89 -5.98
N ASN A 53 -0.31 -17.31 -7.02
CA ASN A 53 -1.76 -17.06 -7.05
C ASN A 53 -2.59 -18.36 -7.18
N LEU A 54 -2.05 -19.38 -7.85
CA LEU A 54 -2.71 -20.65 -8.16
C LEU A 54 -2.51 -21.74 -7.11
N ILE A 55 -1.57 -21.57 -6.18
CA ILE A 55 -1.35 -22.58 -5.14
C ILE A 55 -2.47 -22.50 -4.08
N ASP A 56 -2.88 -23.67 -3.60
CA ASP A 56 -3.96 -23.82 -2.63
C ASP A 56 -3.45 -24.07 -1.20
N SER A 57 -2.13 -24.27 -1.04
CA SER A 57 -1.47 -24.51 0.25
C SER A 57 -0.25 -23.59 0.42
N CYS A 58 0.01 -23.22 1.67
CA CYS A 58 1.15 -22.41 2.04
C CYS A 58 2.46 -23.19 1.86
N LYS A 59 3.44 -22.61 1.17
CA LYS A 59 4.76 -23.24 0.97
C LYS A 59 5.60 -23.34 2.25
N VAL A 60 5.31 -22.49 3.24
CA VAL A 60 6.09 -22.40 4.49
C VAL A 60 5.51 -23.30 5.58
N CYS A 61 4.21 -23.22 5.84
CA CYS A 61 3.57 -23.95 6.94
C CYS A 61 2.60 -25.07 6.50
N GLY A 62 2.40 -25.27 5.19
CA GLY A 62 1.50 -26.29 4.65
C GLY A 62 0.00 -26.00 4.81
N GLU A 63 -0.37 -24.95 5.56
CA GLU A 63 -1.76 -24.60 5.85
C GLU A 63 -2.56 -24.29 4.56
N SER A 64 -3.84 -24.66 4.57
CA SER A 64 -4.73 -24.40 3.44
C SER A 64 -5.00 -22.90 3.25
N LYS A 65 -5.02 -22.47 1.99
CA LYS A 65 -5.48 -21.14 1.57
C LYS A 65 -6.94 -20.91 1.96
N TRP A 66 -7.74 -21.96 1.98
CA TRP A 66 -9.20 -21.85 2.05
C TRP A 66 -9.74 -21.98 3.46
N LYS A 67 -10.79 -21.23 3.75
CA LYS A 67 -11.54 -21.32 5.01
C LYS A 67 -12.42 -22.57 5.00
N VAL A 68 -12.34 -23.33 6.09
CA VAL A 68 -13.28 -24.42 6.38
C VAL A 68 -14.47 -23.86 7.15
N ASP A 69 -15.68 -24.19 6.72
CA ASP A 69 -16.91 -23.88 7.46
C ASP A 69 -17.00 -24.80 8.68
N LYS A 70 -17.14 -24.17 9.87
CA LYS A 70 -17.14 -24.89 11.15
C LYS A 70 -18.37 -25.77 11.36
N ARG A 71 -19.46 -25.55 10.62
CA ARG A 71 -20.74 -26.24 10.84
C ARG A 71 -20.83 -27.59 10.12
N ASN A 72 -20.27 -27.66 8.92
CA ASN A 72 -20.34 -28.78 7.99
C ASN A 72 -18.95 -29.34 7.64
N GLY A 73 -17.86 -28.70 8.05
CA GLY A 73 -16.49 -29.13 7.74
C GLY A 73 -16.09 -28.95 6.29
N GLU A 74 -16.91 -28.26 5.48
CA GLU A 74 -16.69 -28.09 4.06
C GLU A 74 -15.88 -26.83 3.74
N VAL A 75 -15.07 -26.90 2.68
CA VAL A 75 -14.26 -25.76 2.19
C VAL A 75 -15.08 -24.78 1.34
N LYS A 76 -16.25 -25.22 0.85
CA LYS A 76 -17.13 -24.41 0.00
C LYS A 76 -18.22 -23.77 0.84
N ASN A 77 -18.56 -22.52 0.51
CA ASN A 77 -19.74 -21.89 1.07
C ASN A 77 -21.03 -22.49 0.48
N LYS A 78 -22.20 -22.11 1.03
CA LYS A 78 -23.53 -22.51 0.52
C LYS A 78 -23.77 -22.25 -0.99
N LYS A 79 -22.96 -21.38 -1.62
CA LYS A 79 -23.01 -21.05 -3.05
C LYS A 79 -21.93 -21.78 -3.87
N GLY A 80 -21.26 -22.77 -3.28
CA GLY A 80 -20.19 -23.56 -3.93
C GLY A 80 -18.84 -22.86 -4.07
N LYS A 81 -18.69 -21.62 -3.59
CA LYS A 81 -17.44 -20.84 -3.74
C LYS A 81 -16.51 -21.08 -2.57
N LYS A 82 -15.23 -21.29 -2.87
CA LYS A 82 -14.15 -21.28 -1.87
C LYS A 82 -13.87 -19.83 -1.45
N VAL A 83 -13.55 -19.63 -0.17
CA VAL A 83 -13.21 -18.31 0.39
C VAL A 83 -11.87 -18.43 1.09
N ALA A 84 -10.93 -17.53 0.79
CA ALA A 84 -9.63 -17.54 1.43
C ALA A 84 -9.74 -17.32 2.95
N SER A 85 -8.82 -17.90 3.70
CA SER A 85 -8.78 -17.83 5.17
C SER A 85 -8.43 -16.43 5.66
N LYS A 86 -7.48 -15.75 5.00
CA LYS A 86 -7.07 -14.36 5.24
C LYS A 86 -6.92 -13.61 3.93
N ILE A 87 -7.22 -12.31 3.92
CA ILE A 87 -7.21 -11.46 2.72
C ILE A 87 -6.59 -10.12 3.06
N LEU A 88 -5.55 -9.75 2.32
CA LEU A 88 -4.96 -8.42 2.28
C LEU A 88 -5.75 -7.54 1.30
N LEU A 89 -6.15 -6.36 1.76
CA LEU A 89 -6.65 -5.30 0.91
C LEU A 89 -5.47 -4.39 0.53
N TYR A 90 -4.93 -4.61 -0.67
CA TYR A 90 -3.83 -3.81 -1.19
C TYR A 90 -4.37 -2.57 -1.89
N PHE A 91 -3.69 -1.44 -1.69
CA PHE A 91 -4.07 -0.16 -2.23
C PHE A 91 -2.98 0.30 -3.22
N PRO A 92 -3.15 0.09 -4.54
CA PRO A 92 -2.15 0.44 -5.55
C PRO A 92 -1.67 1.90 -5.45
N LEU A 93 -0.36 2.09 -5.38
CA LEU A 93 0.27 3.38 -5.14
C LEU A 93 0.26 4.27 -6.39
N LYS A 94 0.55 3.73 -7.58
CA LYS A 94 0.59 4.44 -8.87
C LYS A 94 -0.64 5.32 -9.12
N PRO A 95 -1.88 4.80 -9.13
CA PRO A 95 -3.07 5.63 -9.37
C PRO A 95 -3.34 6.64 -8.25
N ARG A 96 -2.83 6.40 -7.04
CA ARG A 96 -2.94 7.36 -5.92
C ARG A 96 -2.01 8.53 -6.12
N LEU A 97 -0.75 8.26 -6.44
CA LEU A 97 0.24 9.30 -6.71
C LEU A 97 -0.14 10.12 -7.94
N GLN A 98 -0.53 9.49 -9.05
CA GLN A 98 -0.97 10.20 -10.25
C GLN A 98 -2.04 11.24 -9.92
N ARG A 99 -3.07 10.85 -9.17
CA ARG A 99 -4.13 11.77 -8.74
C ARG A 99 -3.62 12.92 -7.86
N LEU A 100 -2.67 12.69 -6.95
CA LEU A 100 -2.10 13.76 -6.13
C LEU A 100 -1.43 14.83 -7.00
N TYR A 101 -0.86 14.44 -8.15
CA TYR A 101 -0.30 15.37 -9.13
C TYR A 101 -1.33 15.97 -10.10
N MET A 102 -2.54 15.43 -10.22
CA MET A 102 -3.57 15.93 -11.14
C MET A 102 -4.23 17.24 -10.66
N SER A 103 -4.15 17.58 -9.38
CA SER A 103 -4.68 18.83 -8.84
C SER A 103 -3.54 19.79 -8.50
N SER A 104 -3.65 21.05 -8.96
CA SER A 104 -2.64 22.08 -8.73
C SER A 104 -2.35 22.26 -7.23
N LYS A 105 -3.42 22.33 -6.41
CA LYS A 105 -3.33 22.51 -4.96
C LYS A 105 -2.63 21.34 -4.27
N THR A 106 -2.90 20.11 -4.67
CA THR A 106 -2.23 18.95 -4.07
C THR A 106 -0.81 18.79 -4.61
N SER A 107 -0.58 19.11 -5.89
CA SER A 107 0.75 19.03 -6.49
C SER A 107 1.77 19.96 -5.82
N SER A 108 1.37 21.18 -5.43
CA SER A 108 2.24 22.10 -4.69
C SER A 108 2.58 21.56 -3.30
N LEU A 109 1.63 20.88 -2.64
CA LEU A 109 1.90 20.19 -1.37
C LEU A 109 2.80 18.95 -1.54
N MET A 110 2.85 18.35 -2.73
CA MET A 110 3.76 17.23 -2.99
C MET A 110 5.21 17.70 -3.14
N THR A 111 5.45 18.94 -3.59
CA THR A 111 6.80 19.51 -3.81
C THR A 111 7.29 20.40 -2.65
N CYS A 112 6.46 20.65 -1.64
CA CYS A 112 6.81 21.54 -0.52
C CYS A 112 8.07 21.11 0.27
N HIS A 113 8.41 19.82 0.23
CA HIS A 113 9.63 19.30 0.84
C HIS A 113 10.93 19.82 0.19
N HIS A 114 10.83 20.37 -1.03
CA HIS A 114 11.91 21.01 -1.78
C HIS A 114 11.74 22.53 -1.83
N ASP A 115 10.55 23.01 -2.25
CA ASP A 115 10.32 24.42 -2.60
C ASP A 115 10.24 25.36 -1.37
N GLU A 116 9.87 24.83 -0.20
CA GLU A 116 9.60 25.61 1.01
C GLU A 116 10.61 25.34 2.14
N ARG A 117 11.84 24.93 1.79
CA ARG A 117 12.94 24.81 2.77
C ARG A 117 13.36 26.20 3.25
N VAL A 118 12.75 26.65 4.34
CA VAL A 118 13.15 27.88 5.04
C VAL A 118 14.16 27.51 6.11
N ASP A 119 15.39 28.01 6.00
CA ASP A 119 16.42 27.91 7.04
C ASP A 119 16.31 29.11 7.99
N ASP A 120 15.27 29.11 8.81
CA ASP A 120 15.00 30.10 9.87
C ASP A 120 15.34 29.57 11.26
N GLY A 121 16.03 28.43 11.34
CA GLY A 121 16.31 27.72 12.59
C GLY A 121 15.10 26.96 13.18
N ILE A 122 13.94 26.94 12.50
CA ILE A 122 12.74 26.20 12.94
C ILE A 122 12.70 24.84 12.25
N MET A 123 12.71 23.76 13.04
CA MET A 123 12.60 22.39 12.52
C MET A 123 11.16 22.08 12.06
N ARG A 124 11.00 21.82 10.75
CA ARG A 124 9.74 21.38 10.13
C ARG A 124 9.77 19.88 9.93
N HIS A 125 8.98 19.16 10.70
CA HIS A 125 8.77 17.72 10.51
C HIS A 125 7.76 17.48 9.36
N PRO A 126 8.03 16.58 8.39
CA PRO A 126 9.17 15.65 8.31
C PRO A 126 10.43 16.22 7.66
N THR A 127 10.33 17.24 6.81
CA THR A 127 11.38 17.72 5.89
C THR A 127 12.78 17.85 6.51
N ASP A 128 12.87 18.37 7.74
CA ASP A 128 14.15 18.59 8.43
C ASP A 128 14.67 17.40 9.24
N SER A 129 14.01 16.24 9.16
CA SER A 129 14.44 15.05 9.90
C SER A 129 15.82 14.56 9.44
N MET A 130 16.63 14.11 10.39
CA MET A 130 17.97 13.55 10.12
C MET A 130 17.94 12.40 9.11
N ALA A 131 16.86 11.60 9.10
CA ALA A 131 16.70 10.50 8.16
C ALA A 131 16.60 11.00 6.71
N TRP A 132 15.89 12.10 6.47
CA TRP A 132 15.78 12.68 5.13
C TRP A 132 17.06 13.36 4.69
N LYS A 133 17.74 14.10 5.59
CA LYS A 133 19.05 14.70 5.28
C LYS A 133 20.07 13.65 4.88
N SER A 134 20.18 12.58 5.66
CA SER A 134 21.09 11.46 5.35
C SER A 134 20.76 10.78 4.02
N PHE A 135 19.47 10.69 3.67
CA PHE A 135 19.03 10.08 2.42
C PHE A 135 19.31 10.99 1.22
N ASP A 136 19.07 12.29 1.33
CA ASP A 136 19.36 13.28 0.28
C ASP A 136 20.86 13.33 -0.02
N GLU A 137 21.73 13.22 1.01
CA GLU A 137 23.18 13.12 0.86
C GLU A 137 23.61 11.86 0.10
N LEU A 138 22.96 10.72 0.36
CA LEU A 138 23.24 9.45 -0.31
C LEU A 138 22.66 9.38 -1.72
N HIS A 139 21.65 10.19 -2.03
CA HIS A 139 20.98 10.23 -3.33
C HIS A 139 20.80 11.66 -3.87
N PRO A 140 21.89 12.39 -4.22
CA PRO A 140 21.77 13.79 -4.64
C PRO A 140 20.92 13.98 -5.91
N SER A 141 21.02 13.06 -6.88
CA SER A 141 20.24 13.11 -8.13
C SER A 141 18.72 12.94 -7.91
N PHE A 142 18.35 12.36 -6.76
CA PHE A 142 16.97 12.27 -6.28
C PHE A 142 16.55 13.55 -5.58
N ALA A 143 17.36 14.06 -4.65
CA ALA A 143 17.05 15.25 -3.87
C ALA A 143 16.86 16.51 -4.72
N VAL A 144 17.55 16.58 -5.88
CA VAL A 144 17.44 17.70 -6.83
C VAL A 144 16.08 17.76 -7.54
N GLU A 145 15.38 16.64 -7.70
CA GLU A 145 14.10 16.62 -8.41
C GLU A 145 12.93 16.75 -7.43
N SER A 146 12.32 17.93 -7.38
CA SER A 146 11.25 18.28 -6.43
C SER A 146 9.96 17.48 -6.62
N ARG A 147 9.75 16.89 -7.80
CA ARG A 147 8.59 16.03 -8.08
C ARG A 147 8.73 14.63 -7.50
N ASN A 148 9.85 14.32 -6.86
CA ASN A 148 10.05 13.00 -6.27
C ASN A 148 9.27 12.86 -4.98
N VAL A 149 8.61 11.72 -4.83
CA VAL A 149 7.79 11.46 -3.63
C VAL A 149 8.64 10.77 -2.58
N GLN A 150 8.65 11.34 -1.39
CA GLN A 150 9.27 10.77 -0.20
C GLN A 150 8.20 10.05 0.65
N LEU A 151 8.29 8.73 0.76
CA LEU A 151 7.35 7.91 1.53
C LEU A 151 8.01 7.37 2.81
N ARG A 152 7.34 7.53 3.94
CA ARG A 152 7.76 7.01 5.23
C ARG A 152 6.77 5.98 5.77
N LEU A 153 7.30 4.85 6.24
CA LEU A 153 6.50 3.88 6.99
C LEU A 153 6.34 4.39 8.42
N ALA A 154 5.10 4.60 8.86
CA ALA A 154 4.82 5.20 10.17
C ALA A 154 4.94 4.18 11.31
N ASN A 155 4.41 2.97 11.14
CA ASN A 155 4.46 1.89 12.13
C ASN A 155 4.73 0.54 11.44
N SER A 156 5.47 -0.34 12.12
CA SER A 156 5.66 -1.73 11.70
C SER A 156 4.56 -2.63 12.28
N PRO A 157 3.69 -3.25 11.46
CA PRO A 157 2.70 -4.23 11.92
C PRO A 157 3.39 -5.59 12.18
N GLY A 158 4.12 -5.69 13.29
CA GLY A 158 4.63 -6.96 13.83
C GLY A 158 5.57 -7.74 12.91
N ASP A 159 5.76 -9.02 13.25
CA ASP A 159 6.81 -9.88 12.67
C ASP A 159 6.59 -10.28 11.19
N ALA A 160 5.40 -10.03 10.63
CA ALA A 160 5.05 -10.40 9.25
C ALA A 160 4.95 -9.21 8.29
N ILE A 161 5.45 -8.02 8.69
CA ILE A 161 5.36 -6.80 7.86
C ILE A 161 5.97 -7.00 6.47
N ASP A 162 7.10 -7.69 6.39
CA ASP A 162 7.85 -7.94 5.17
C ASP A 162 6.99 -8.64 4.11
N ILE A 163 6.15 -9.58 4.53
CA ILE A 163 5.22 -10.33 3.70
C ILE A 163 4.14 -9.41 3.14
N TYR A 164 3.55 -8.57 3.98
CA TYR A 164 2.50 -7.63 3.58
C TYR A 164 3.00 -6.47 2.74
N LEU A 165 4.29 -6.12 2.85
CA LEU A 165 4.91 -5.09 2.03
C LEU A 165 5.36 -5.57 0.65
N GLN A 166 5.34 -6.87 0.35
CA GLN A 166 5.79 -7.39 -0.96
C GLN A 166 5.11 -6.71 -2.15
N SER A 167 3.79 -6.48 -2.05
CA SER A 167 3.02 -5.78 -3.10
C SER A 167 3.46 -4.34 -3.30
N LEU A 168 3.64 -3.61 -2.18
CA LEU A 168 4.13 -2.23 -2.19
C LEU A 168 5.55 -2.14 -2.72
N ILE A 169 6.46 -2.99 -2.24
CA ILE A 169 7.88 -3.00 -2.65
C ILE A 169 8.00 -3.26 -4.15
N LYS A 170 7.20 -4.17 -4.71
CA LYS A 170 7.20 -4.42 -6.16
C LYS A 170 6.77 -3.18 -6.93
N GLU A 171 5.69 -2.52 -6.53
CA GLU A 171 5.20 -1.33 -7.22
C GLU A 171 6.19 -0.16 -7.12
N LEU A 172 6.87 -0.02 -5.98
CA LEU A 172 7.96 0.94 -5.78
C LEU A 172 9.15 0.64 -6.71
N LYS A 173 9.55 -0.62 -6.87
CA LYS A 173 10.60 -1.02 -7.82
C LYS A 173 10.20 -0.72 -9.27
N GLU A 174 8.96 -1.01 -9.66
CA GLU A 174 8.49 -0.66 -11.00
C GLU A 174 8.45 0.86 -11.23
N LEU A 175 8.06 1.64 -10.22
CA LEU A 175 8.09 3.11 -10.28
C LEU A 175 9.52 3.64 -10.43
N TRP A 176 10.46 3.02 -9.72
CA TRP A 176 11.89 3.32 -9.78
C TRP A 176 12.45 3.16 -11.19
N ASP A 177 12.18 2.01 -11.82
CA ASP A 177 12.74 1.68 -13.14
C ASP A 177 12.13 2.52 -14.29
N ILE A 178 10.88 2.99 -14.12
CA ILE A 178 10.17 3.81 -15.12
C ILE A 178 10.61 5.29 -15.10
N GLY A 179 11.35 5.73 -14.08
CA GLY A 179 11.86 7.11 -13.99
C GLY A 179 10.90 8.11 -13.32
N LEU A 180 9.82 7.63 -12.69
CA LEU A 180 9.23 8.36 -11.56
C LEU A 180 10.18 8.11 -10.38
N LYS A 181 11.24 8.93 -10.30
CA LYS A 181 12.22 8.89 -9.21
C LYS A 181 11.48 8.93 -7.86
N ILE A 182 11.20 7.77 -7.28
CA ILE A 182 10.64 7.56 -5.94
C ILE A 182 11.54 6.50 -5.29
N VAL A 183 12.65 6.87 -4.62
CA VAL A 183 13.47 5.87 -3.90
C VAL A 183 12.85 5.67 -2.53
N VAL A 184 12.49 4.41 -2.26
CA VAL A 184 12.42 3.87 -0.91
C VAL A 184 13.40 2.71 -0.85
N TRP A 185 14.69 2.97 -0.87
CA TRP A 185 15.71 1.95 -0.61
C TRP A 185 16.86 2.58 0.16
N LEU A 186 16.79 2.51 1.49
CA LEU A 186 17.95 2.45 2.40
C LEU A 186 17.56 2.05 3.84
N THR A 187 16.30 2.25 4.27
CA THR A 187 15.84 1.74 5.58
C THR A 187 15.41 0.27 5.55
N LEU A 188 14.83 -0.21 4.45
CA LEU A 188 14.41 -1.63 4.32
C LEU A 188 15.58 -2.58 4.03
N VAL A 189 16.63 -2.16 3.31
CA VAL A 189 17.81 -3.01 3.04
C VAL A 189 18.63 -3.24 4.30
N LYS A 190 18.76 -2.20 5.13
CA LYS A 190 19.42 -2.36 6.43
C LYS A 190 18.61 -3.27 7.33
N LEU A 191 17.28 -3.13 7.40
CA LEU A 191 16.43 -4.06 8.16
C LEU A 191 16.47 -5.50 7.62
N ILE A 192 16.39 -5.70 6.30
CA ILE A 192 16.46 -7.04 5.69
C ILE A 192 17.85 -7.67 5.88
N ASN A 193 18.93 -6.91 5.69
CA ASN A 193 20.30 -7.41 5.90
C ASN A 193 20.60 -7.64 7.38
N ILE A 194 20.11 -6.81 8.31
CA ILE A 194 20.26 -7.02 9.75
C ILE A 194 19.48 -8.26 10.22
N VAL A 195 18.28 -8.48 9.68
CA VAL A 195 17.48 -9.67 9.98
C VAL A 195 18.12 -10.94 9.38
N THR A 196 18.71 -10.87 8.18
CA THR A 196 19.42 -12.03 7.60
C THR A 196 20.78 -12.33 8.24
N THR A 197 21.51 -11.34 8.74
CA THR A 197 22.73 -11.60 9.54
C THR A 197 22.44 -12.09 10.95
N LEU A 198 21.32 -11.71 11.58
CA LEU A 198 20.96 -12.24 12.90
C LEU A 198 20.48 -13.71 12.83
N ILE A 199 19.85 -14.13 11.74
CA ILE A 199 19.40 -15.54 11.55
C ILE A 199 20.56 -16.49 11.23
N THR A 200 21.70 -15.99 10.73
CA THR A 200 22.87 -16.81 10.38
C THR A 200 23.92 -16.91 11.49
N VAL A 201 23.71 -16.24 12.62
CA VAL A 201 24.62 -16.26 13.79
C VAL A 201 24.04 -17.07 14.96
N GLU A 202 22.76 -17.50 14.90
CA GLU A 202 22.12 -18.39 15.89
C GLU A 202 21.71 -19.77 15.34
N PHE A 203 22.41 -20.28 14.32
CA PHE A 203 22.43 -21.71 13.94
C PHE A 203 23.86 -22.19 13.70
#